data_AF-A0A378IAH9-F1
#
_entry.id   AF-A0A378IAH9-F1
#
_cell.length_a   1.000
_cell.length_b   1.000
_cell.length_c   1.000
_cell.angle_alpha   90.00
_cell.angle_beta   90.00
_cell.angle_gamma   90.00
#
_symmetry.space_group_name_H-M   'P 1'
#
loop_
_entity.id
_entity.type
_entity.pdbx_description
1 polymer ?
#
loop_
_entity_poly.entity_id
_entity_poly.type
_entity_poly.pdbx_seq_one_letter_code
_entity_poly.pdbx_strand_id
1 'polypeptide(L)'
;MHLVIYFCGARNSGNDFLNGYNYINDPSVKTIVVEGCHHSKVCNSILFPDLKAFAERFVENLFEKRDEFPRLKTTDLAELGINTSDYYSYMHNGETVTRKKTSVTQKDIRDDINSVTLTGFNRGAMMAFEVAIQMTKLSTKLEIDIIANQPVAGNAYQIPGSAVTNIPDCSKCSSIRHVSVIVEAYAESLAIPDAEEPFHRVFFTQIIPHLPSTAIRTLIVIPRENHQVRETSADGEEHLNMELAKSLKKRGFLSQEAVVRKTLTCRTSSFLYQQLNPSLPPLIISDPPSFWGVQKDVLQQKLQHHTGLRRGYELLLEESLSAWWNRQDKKVSRYSTLLTQLLVKNLNSKDLSNPEDLKDLYKEADTWLILKTNFASSRYAMVEALRHHLGTKLIALGVAPQELAEIIWENLHETNYFLSEWNKTVKYSNYARNKQTRDLQEAIQDYAGQAPTKENAEKLLAILDGWLEQEDAQSDMRFDLVVLIREQLQEAVNLTYGPSAEENHSFTVINR
;
A
#
# COMPACT_ATOMS: atom_id res chain seq x y z
N MET A 1 21.93 -20.85 -9.21
CA MET A 1 20.97 -20.90 -8.07
C MET A 1 19.64 -20.26 -8.45
N HIS A 2 18.53 -20.67 -7.83
CA HIS A 2 17.23 -19.98 -7.88
C HIS A 2 16.91 -19.35 -6.52
N LEU A 3 16.43 -18.10 -6.53
CA LEU A 3 16.08 -17.37 -5.31
C LEU A 3 14.58 -17.12 -5.26
N VAL A 4 13.94 -17.46 -4.15
CA VAL A 4 12.57 -17.07 -3.82
C VAL A 4 12.66 -15.95 -2.80
N ILE A 5 12.16 -14.76 -3.12
CA ILE A 5 12.12 -13.64 -2.18
C ILE A 5 10.66 -13.36 -1.86
N TYR A 6 10.29 -13.52 -0.59
CA TYR A 6 8.96 -13.20 -0.09
C TYR A 6 8.99 -11.89 0.68
N PHE A 7 8.19 -10.92 0.23
CA PHE A 7 7.97 -9.65 0.90
C PHE A 7 6.67 -9.71 1.71
N CYS A 8 6.79 -9.56 3.02
CA CYS A 8 5.66 -9.54 3.91
C CYS A 8 4.77 -8.29 3.69
N GLY A 9 3.46 -8.44 3.90
CA GLY A 9 2.54 -7.31 4.04
C GLY A 9 2.80 -6.49 5.31
N ALA A 10 2.14 -5.35 5.46
CA ALA A 10 2.20 -4.57 6.70
C ALA A 10 1.76 -5.44 7.89
N ARG A 11 2.58 -5.48 8.96
CA ARG A 11 2.36 -6.31 10.18
C ARG A 11 2.26 -7.82 9.95
N ASN A 12 2.56 -8.31 8.74
CA ASN A 12 2.63 -9.75 8.49
C ASN A 12 4.04 -10.25 8.84
N SER A 13 4.14 -11.30 9.65
CA SER A 13 5.42 -11.89 10.08
C SER A 13 5.99 -12.90 9.09
N GLY A 14 5.32 -13.11 7.96
CA GLY A 14 5.61 -14.11 6.93
C GLY A 14 5.15 -15.52 7.26
N ASN A 15 4.59 -15.76 8.44
CA ASN A 15 4.24 -17.11 8.89
C ASN A 15 3.14 -17.75 8.03
N ASP A 16 2.16 -16.97 7.55
CA ASP A 16 1.06 -17.50 6.72
C ASP A 16 1.60 -18.10 5.41
N PHE A 17 2.50 -17.37 4.74
CA PHE A 17 3.24 -17.87 3.58
C PHE A 17 4.03 -19.14 3.91
N LEU A 18 4.79 -19.12 5.01
CA LEU A 18 5.70 -20.20 5.39
C LEU A 18 4.97 -21.48 5.80
N ASN A 19 3.80 -21.38 6.41
CA ASN A 19 2.94 -22.52 6.73
C ASN A 19 2.56 -23.30 5.45
N GLY A 20 2.31 -22.57 4.35
CA GLY A 20 2.08 -23.13 3.02
C GLY A 20 3.36 -23.59 2.30
N TYR A 21 4.55 -23.17 2.72
CA TYR A 21 5.84 -23.35 2.03
C TYR A 21 6.58 -24.66 2.37
N ASN A 22 5.85 -25.73 2.70
CA ASN A 22 6.41 -26.99 3.20
C ASN A 22 6.85 -28.01 2.14
N TYR A 23 7.07 -27.58 0.89
CA TYR A 23 7.21 -28.48 -0.26
C TYR A 23 8.50 -28.28 -1.06
N ILE A 24 9.34 -27.32 -0.66
CA ILE A 24 10.58 -26.99 -1.35
C ILE A 24 11.75 -27.55 -0.54
N ASN A 25 12.45 -28.51 -1.13
CA ASN A 25 13.56 -29.23 -0.50
C ASN A 25 14.82 -29.23 -1.38
N ASP A 26 14.78 -28.60 -2.56
CA ASP A 26 15.92 -28.54 -3.47
C ASP A 26 16.99 -27.60 -2.92
N PRO A 27 18.25 -28.05 -2.73
CA PRO A 27 19.32 -27.21 -2.19
C PRO A 27 19.70 -26.03 -3.10
N SER A 28 19.33 -26.07 -4.38
CA SER A 28 19.54 -25.02 -5.37
C SER A 28 18.51 -23.89 -5.29
N VAL A 29 17.45 -24.08 -4.50
CA VAL A 29 16.43 -23.06 -4.23
C VAL A 29 16.68 -22.46 -2.85
N LYS A 30 16.94 -21.15 -2.82
CA LYS A 30 17.08 -20.39 -1.57
C LYS A 30 15.90 -19.48 -1.35
N THR A 31 15.63 -19.15 -0.10
CA THR A 31 14.50 -18.33 0.31
C THR A 31 15.03 -17.15 1.13
N ILE A 32 14.53 -15.96 0.83
CA ILE A 32 14.70 -14.75 1.63
C ILE A 32 13.32 -14.26 2.03
N VAL A 33 13.11 -14.00 3.33
CA VAL A 33 11.87 -13.41 3.84
C VAL A 33 12.17 -12.01 4.34
N VAL A 34 11.60 -11.02 3.66
CA VAL A 34 11.71 -9.59 3.97
C VAL A 34 10.54 -9.18 4.83
N GLU A 35 10.80 -8.54 5.96
CA GLU A 35 9.79 -8.01 6.88
C GLU A 35 8.87 -6.99 6.22
N GLY A 36 7.70 -6.75 6.84
CA GLY A 36 6.72 -5.83 6.31
C GLY A 36 7.20 -4.37 6.31
N CYS A 37 6.61 -3.52 5.47
CA CYS A 37 6.96 -2.09 5.30
C CYS A 37 7.11 -1.28 6.61
N HIS A 38 6.35 -1.61 7.65
CA HIS A 38 6.45 -1.02 8.98
C HIS A 38 7.82 -1.16 9.66
N HIS A 39 8.61 -2.15 9.27
CA HIS A 39 9.93 -2.38 9.85
C HIS A 39 10.88 -1.23 9.48
N SER A 40 11.63 -0.73 10.46
CA SER A 40 12.49 0.46 10.32
C SER A 40 13.54 0.34 9.20
N LYS A 41 14.06 -0.87 8.99
CA LYS A 41 15.02 -1.18 7.91
C LYS A 41 14.39 -1.38 6.54
N VAL A 42 13.06 -1.51 6.45
CA VAL A 42 12.31 -1.69 5.20
C VAL A 42 11.80 -0.34 4.70
N CYS A 43 10.63 0.10 5.11
CA CYS A 43 10.10 1.42 4.74
C CYS A 43 9.91 2.34 5.94
N ASN A 44 10.02 1.82 7.16
CA ASN A 44 9.65 2.52 8.40
C ASN A 44 8.25 3.16 8.31
N SER A 45 7.31 2.45 7.67
CA SER A 45 6.03 3.03 7.29
C SER A 45 4.91 2.00 7.08
N ILE A 46 3.74 2.22 7.69
CA ILE A 46 2.47 1.48 7.57
C ILE A 46 1.47 2.19 6.66
N LEU A 47 1.46 3.51 6.55
CA LEU A 47 0.47 4.27 5.78
C LEU A 47 1.02 4.87 4.48
N PHE A 48 2.29 5.29 4.42
CA PHE A 48 2.86 5.94 3.22
C PHE A 48 4.32 5.51 2.91
N PRO A 49 4.57 4.25 2.54
CA PRO A 49 5.90 3.69 2.42
C PRO A 49 6.48 4.08 1.07
N ASP A 50 7.76 4.46 1.08
CA ASP A 50 8.53 4.63 -0.14
C ASP A 50 9.06 3.26 -0.61
N LEU A 51 8.17 2.49 -1.27
CA LEU A 51 8.50 1.15 -1.77
C LEU A 51 9.63 1.19 -2.81
N LYS A 52 9.69 2.27 -3.62
CA LYS A 52 10.70 2.45 -4.65
C LYS A 52 12.09 2.69 -4.05
N ALA A 53 12.20 3.61 -3.10
CA ALA A 53 13.47 3.88 -2.43
C ALA A 53 13.99 2.66 -1.67
N PHE A 54 13.09 1.89 -1.04
CA PHE A 54 13.49 0.61 -0.46
C PHE A 54 13.96 -0.38 -1.53
N ALA A 55 13.23 -0.56 -2.63
CA ALA A 55 13.62 -1.51 -3.67
C ALA A 55 15.01 -1.20 -4.27
N GLU A 56 15.32 0.08 -4.47
CA GLU A 56 16.65 0.55 -4.90
C GLU A 56 17.72 0.16 -3.88
N ARG A 57 17.55 0.59 -2.62
CA ARG A 57 18.47 0.27 -1.53
C ARG A 57 18.64 -1.23 -1.32
N PHE A 58 17.55 -1.98 -1.40
CA PHE A 58 17.53 -3.43 -1.24
C PHE A 58 18.36 -4.11 -2.32
N VAL A 59 18.13 -3.77 -3.59
CA VAL A 59 18.82 -4.40 -4.70
C VAL A 59 20.31 -4.02 -4.72
N GLU A 60 20.65 -2.76 -4.48
CA GLU A 60 22.03 -2.26 -4.47
C GLU A 60 22.89 -2.88 -3.35
N ASN A 61 22.28 -3.15 -2.19
CA ASN A 61 23.01 -3.70 -1.04
C ASN A 61 23.01 -5.22 -1.02
N LEU A 62 21.97 -5.88 -1.55
CA LEU A 62 21.89 -7.33 -1.55
C LEU A 62 22.62 -7.96 -2.73
N PHE A 63 22.58 -7.36 -3.91
CA PHE A 63 23.08 -7.98 -5.13
C PHE A 63 24.34 -7.29 -5.67
N GLU A 64 25.26 -8.10 -6.15
CA GLU A 64 26.42 -7.65 -6.92
C GLU A 64 26.14 -7.86 -8.41
N LYS A 65 26.27 -6.78 -9.19
CA LYS A 65 26.18 -6.83 -10.65
C LYS A 65 27.41 -7.52 -11.23
N ARG A 66 27.19 -8.46 -12.15
CA ARG A 66 28.23 -9.18 -12.93
C ARG A 66 27.82 -9.23 -14.40
N ASP A 67 28.74 -9.69 -15.26
CA ASP A 67 28.55 -9.67 -16.71
C ASP A 67 27.37 -10.52 -17.21
N GLU A 68 27.12 -11.69 -16.59
CA GLU A 68 26.03 -12.59 -17.02
C GLU A 68 24.91 -12.73 -16.00
N PHE A 69 25.23 -13.04 -14.74
CA PHE A 69 24.24 -13.29 -13.69
C PHE A 69 24.66 -12.62 -12.38
N PRO A 70 23.73 -11.96 -11.66
CA PRO A 70 24.07 -11.35 -10.37
C PRO A 70 24.42 -12.40 -9.32
N ARG A 71 25.11 -11.96 -8.27
CA ARG A 71 25.38 -12.73 -7.06
C ARG A 71 24.89 -12.00 -5.82
N LEU A 72 24.86 -12.68 -4.68
CA LEU A 72 24.64 -12.00 -3.41
C LEU A 72 25.93 -11.29 -2.99
N LYS A 73 25.83 -10.02 -2.58
CA LYS A 73 26.95 -9.23 -2.08
C LYS A 73 27.26 -9.56 -0.61
N THR A 74 26.25 -9.93 0.16
CA THR A 74 26.35 -10.15 1.61
C THR A 74 25.34 -11.19 2.08
N THR A 75 25.61 -11.80 3.24
CA THR A 75 24.61 -12.53 4.06
C THR A 75 24.35 -11.84 5.39
N ASP A 76 24.90 -10.64 5.60
CA ASP A 76 24.46 -9.76 6.67
C ASP A 76 23.18 -9.06 6.21
N LEU A 77 22.06 -9.75 6.40
CA LEU A 77 20.78 -9.40 5.80
C LEU A 77 19.88 -8.58 6.75
N ALA A 78 20.22 -8.51 8.04
CA ALA A 78 19.41 -7.84 9.05
C ALA A 78 19.22 -6.35 8.75
N GLU A 79 20.26 -5.68 8.23
CA GLU A 79 20.22 -4.26 7.83
C GLU A 79 19.30 -3.98 6.64
N LEU A 80 18.85 -5.03 5.94
CA LEU A 80 17.89 -4.94 4.83
C LEU A 80 16.46 -5.29 5.26
N GLY A 81 16.22 -5.43 6.57
CA GLY A 81 14.93 -5.87 7.10
C GLY A 81 14.60 -7.31 6.72
N ILE A 82 15.61 -8.16 6.51
CA ILE A 82 15.42 -9.58 6.25
C ILE A 82 15.50 -10.33 7.57
N ASN A 83 14.55 -11.23 7.78
CA ASN A 83 14.52 -12.06 8.96
C ASN A 83 15.55 -13.21 8.85
N THR A 84 16.62 -13.14 9.63
CA THR A 84 17.73 -14.12 9.63
C THR A 84 17.73 -15.06 10.83
N SER A 85 17.02 -14.71 11.91
CA SER A 85 17.03 -15.42 13.19
C SER A 85 15.88 -16.38 13.35
N ASP A 86 14.75 -16.12 12.70
CA ASP A 86 13.53 -16.87 12.98
C ASP A 86 13.51 -18.22 12.30
N TYR A 87 12.87 -19.13 13.01
CA TYR A 87 12.49 -20.42 12.52
C TYR A 87 10.98 -20.50 12.46
N TYR A 88 10.47 -21.28 11.52
CA TYR A 88 9.09 -21.70 11.49
C TYR A 88 9.05 -23.22 11.60
N SER A 89 8.02 -23.72 12.27
CA SER A 89 7.80 -25.14 12.46
C SER A 89 6.49 -25.54 11.80
N TYR A 90 6.49 -26.65 11.07
CA TYR A 90 5.31 -27.21 10.43
C TYR A 90 5.29 -28.72 10.53
N MET A 91 4.13 -29.34 10.34
CA MET A 91 3.99 -30.79 10.34
C MET A 91 4.28 -31.36 8.94
N HIS A 92 5.23 -32.29 8.83
CA HIS A 92 5.54 -33.05 7.63
C HIS A 92 5.46 -34.53 7.95
N ASN A 93 4.54 -35.26 7.31
CA ASN A 93 4.36 -36.71 7.52
C ASN A 93 4.21 -37.11 9.01
N GLY A 94 3.61 -36.25 9.83
CA GLY A 94 3.40 -36.49 11.26
C GLY A 94 4.56 -36.04 12.16
N GLU A 95 5.64 -35.48 11.62
CA GLU A 95 6.78 -34.96 12.37
C GLU A 95 6.85 -33.42 12.31
N THR A 96 7.24 -32.79 13.41
CA THR A 96 7.51 -31.34 13.43
C THR A 96 8.85 -31.05 12.76
N VAL A 97 8.80 -30.40 11.60
CA VAL A 97 9.98 -29.93 10.87
C VAL A 97 10.16 -28.45 11.16
N THR A 98 11.35 -28.07 11.62
CA THR A 98 11.71 -26.67 11.91
C THR A 98 12.74 -26.19 10.89
N ARG A 99 12.48 -25.03 10.27
CA ARG A 99 13.35 -24.44 9.24
C ARG A 99 13.56 -22.96 9.49
N LYS A 100 14.73 -22.45 9.10
CA LYS A 100 14.94 -21.00 9.04
C LYS A 100 14.02 -20.39 8.00
N LYS A 101 13.45 -19.21 8.31
CA LYS A 101 12.67 -18.44 7.35
C LYS A 101 13.50 -18.07 6.11
N THR A 102 14.71 -17.58 6.34
CA THR A 102 15.72 -17.29 5.30
C THR A 102 16.76 -18.41 5.25
N SER A 103 16.95 -19.02 4.07
CA SER A 103 17.80 -20.20 3.87
C SER A 103 19.16 -19.92 3.22
N VAL A 104 19.42 -18.66 2.84
CA VAL A 104 20.69 -18.21 2.29
C VAL A 104 21.81 -18.29 3.34
N THR A 105 22.99 -18.74 2.90
CA THR A 105 24.19 -18.91 3.71
C THR A 105 25.41 -18.28 3.04
N GLN A 106 26.51 -18.15 3.80
CA GLN A 106 27.80 -17.65 3.28
C GLN A 106 28.34 -18.41 2.06
N LYS A 107 27.98 -19.70 1.92
CA LYS A 107 28.40 -20.48 0.74
C LYS A 107 27.70 -20.00 -0.53
N ASP A 108 26.46 -19.51 -0.41
CA ASP A 108 25.60 -19.15 -1.52
C ASP A 108 25.98 -17.79 -2.14
N ILE A 109 26.80 -16.97 -1.47
CA ILE A 109 27.34 -15.69 -2.00
C ILE A 109 28.12 -15.89 -3.30
N ARG A 110 28.75 -17.05 -3.47
CA ARG A 110 29.60 -17.32 -4.64
C ARG A 110 28.80 -17.82 -5.83
N ASP A 111 27.53 -18.18 -5.64
CA ASP A 111 26.71 -18.82 -6.66
C ASP A 111 26.03 -17.78 -7.53
N ASP A 112 26.07 -18.00 -8.85
CA ASP A 112 25.31 -17.19 -9.80
C ASP A 112 23.81 -17.37 -9.58
N ILE A 113 23.08 -16.26 -9.55
CA ILE A 113 21.62 -16.25 -9.49
C ILE A 113 21.09 -16.20 -10.92
N ASN A 114 20.70 -17.35 -11.44
CA ASN A 114 20.19 -17.48 -12.81
C ASN A 114 18.72 -17.05 -12.90
N SER A 115 18.00 -17.11 -11.79
CA SER A 115 16.57 -16.79 -11.75
C SER A 115 16.07 -16.44 -10.36
N VAL A 116 15.01 -15.63 -10.31
CA VAL A 116 14.34 -15.22 -9.08
C VAL A 116 12.83 -15.35 -9.23
N THR A 117 12.16 -15.83 -8.19
CA THR A 117 10.72 -15.66 -8.02
C THR A 117 10.47 -14.64 -6.92
N LEU A 118 9.92 -13.49 -7.27
CA LEU A 118 9.53 -12.43 -6.34
C LEU A 118 8.07 -12.64 -5.95
N THR A 119 7.81 -12.76 -4.67
CA THR A 119 6.48 -13.02 -4.15
C THR A 119 6.18 -12.13 -2.96
N GLY A 120 4.90 -11.86 -2.69
CA GLY A 120 4.53 -11.05 -1.54
C GLY A 120 3.03 -10.91 -1.36
N PHE A 121 2.66 -10.38 -0.21
CA PHE A 121 1.28 -10.13 0.21
C PHE A 121 1.04 -8.64 0.42
N ASN A 122 -0.14 -8.14 0.06
CA ASN A 122 -0.55 -6.75 0.31
C ASN A 122 0.48 -5.77 -0.31
N ARG A 123 1.12 -4.94 0.48
CA ARG A 123 2.22 -4.06 0.06
C ARG A 123 3.51 -4.79 -0.30
N GLY A 124 3.76 -5.94 0.32
CA GLY A 124 4.86 -6.81 -0.09
C GLY A 124 4.69 -7.29 -1.53
N ALA A 125 3.45 -7.47 -1.99
CA ALA A 125 3.19 -7.78 -3.40
C ALA A 125 3.54 -6.60 -4.32
N MET A 126 3.26 -5.35 -3.92
CA MET A 126 3.71 -4.15 -4.65
C MET A 126 5.24 -4.04 -4.65
N MET A 127 5.87 -4.35 -3.52
CA MET A 127 7.33 -4.39 -3.38
C MET A 127 7.98 -5.39 -4.36
N ALA A 128 7.36 -6.55 -4.58
CA ALA A 128 7.85 -7.54 -5.53
C ALA A 128 7.98 -6.96 -6.95
N PHE A 129 7.08 -6.06 -7.36
CA PHE A 129 7.17 -5.38 -8.65
C PHE A 129 8.27 -4.30 -8.67
N GLU A 130 8.37 -3.47 -7.63
CA GLU A 130 9.44 -2.46 -7.55
C GLU A 130 10.84 -3.10 -7.57
N VAL A 131 11.02 -4.19 -6.81
CA VAL A 131 12.28 -4.95 -6.82
C VAL A 131 12.52 -5.58 -8.19
N ALA A 132 11.49 -6.08 -8.89
CA ALA A 132 11.65 -6.61 -10.24
C ALA A 132 12.24 -5.58 -11.21
N ILE A 133 11.75 -4.33 -11.16
CA ILE A 133 12.24 -3.21 -11.96
C ILE A 133 13.74 -3.01 -11.70
N GLN A 134 14.15 -2.97 -10.44
CA GLN A 134 15.55 -2.77 -10.06
C GLN A 134 16.43 -3.96 -10.46
N MET A 135 15.96 -5.19 -10.29
CA MET A 135 16.70 -6.40 -10.68
C MET A 135 16.95 -6.51 -12.19
N THR A 136 16.05 -6.00 -13.03
CA THR A 136 16.26 -5.98 -14.49
C THR A 136 17.47 -5.13 -14.91
N LYS A 137 17.89 -4.16 -14.07
CA LYS A 137 19.08 -3.33 -14.29
C LYS A 137 20.39 -4.09 -14.03
N LEU A 138 20.33 -5.19 -13.28
CA LEU A 138 21.49 -6.01 -12.94
C LEU A 138 21.91 -6.91 -14.10
N SER A 139 20.96 -7.60 -14.73
CA SER A 139 21.24 -8.48 -15.87
C SER A 139 19.99 -8.68 -16.73
N THR A 140 20.16 -8.59 -18.05
CA THR A 140 19.11 -8.91 -19.03
C THR A 140 18.91 -10.42 -19.20
N LYS A 141 19.85 -11.25 -18.73
CA LYS A 141 19.75 -12.72 -18.76
C LYS A 141 19.03 -13.30 -17.53
N LEU A 142 18.87 -12.50 -16.47
CA LEU A 142 18.18 -12.92 -15.27
C LEU A 142 16.70 -13.21 -15.57
N GLU A 143 16.22 -14.38 -15.16
CA GLU A 143 14.81 -14.74 -15.34
C GLU A 143 13.99 -14.44 -14.09
N ILE A 144 13.03 -13.53 -14.19
CA ILE A 144 12.19 -13.10 -13.08
C ILE A 144 10.77 -13.62 -13.27
N ASP A 145 10.23 -14.29 -12.26
CA ASP A 145 8.79 -14.55 -12.13
C ASP A 145 8.25 -13.77 -10.94
N ILE A 146 7.00 -13.30 -11.02
CA ILE A 146 6.32 -12.55 -9.96
C ILE A 146 5.03 -13.26 -9.56
N ILE A 147 4.79 -13.42 -8.25
CA ILE A 147 3.55 -13.96 -7.70
C ILE A 147 3.04 -13.00 -6.62
N ALA A 148 2.02 -12.22 -6.94
CA ALA A 148 1.54 -11.13 -6.11
C ALA A 148 0.18 -11.49 -5.49
N ASN A 149 0.11 -11.60 -4.16
CA ASN A 149 -1.13 -11.81 -3.42
C ASN A 149 -1.70 -10.48 -2.92
N GLN A 150 -2.87 -10.10 -3.41
CA GLN A 150 -3.61 -8.88 -3.06
C GLN A 150 -2.73 -7.61 -3.10
N PRO A 151 -2.12 -7.27 -4.25
CA PRO A 151 -1.29 -6.07 -4.36
C PRO A 151 -2.02 -4.77 -4.02
N VAL A 152 -1.66 -4.14 -2.90
CA VAL A 152 -2.31 -2.92 -2.38
C VAL A 152 -1.25 -1.82 -2.22
N ALA A 153 -1.50 -0.64 -2.81
CA ALA A 153 -0.61 0.52 -2.63
C ALA A 153 -0.70 1.11 -1.20
N GLY A 154 -1.87 0.99 -0.56
CA GLY A 154 -2.15 1.40 0.81
C GLY A 154 -2.23 2.91 0.93
N ASN A 155 -3.45 3.45 0.95
CA ASN A 155 -3.67 4.86 1.26
C ASN A 155 -4.98 5.07 2.04
N ALA A 156 -4.86 5.58 3.28
CA ALA A 156 -6.00 5.85 4.15
C ALA A 156 -6.60 7.25 3.90
N TYR A 157 -5.89 8.11 3.18
CA TYR A 157 -6.26 9.50 2.98
C TYR A 157 -5.81 10.01 1.60
N GLN A 158 -6.76 10.37 0.75
CA GLN A 158 -6.51 10.88 -0.61
C GLN A 158 -5.87 12.28 -0.58
N ILE A 159 -4.64 12.41 -0.09
CA ILE A 159 -3.83 13.61 -0.28
C ILE A 159 -3.45 13.64 -1.76
N PRO A 160 -3.67 14.77 -2.47
CA PRO A 160 -3.08 14.99 -3.78
C PRO A 160 -1.57 14.73 -3.74
N GLY A 161 -1.05 13.84 -4.59
CA GLY A 161 0.37 13.45 -4.61
C GLY A 161 0.74 12.23 -3.77
N SER A 162 -0.18 11.69 -2.97
CA SER A 162 0.06 10.44 -2.21
C SER A 162 0.45 9.25 -3.09
N ALA A 163 1.12 8.27 -2.48
CA ALA A 163 1.67 7.07 -3.12
C ALA A 163 0.68 6.21 -3.94
N VAL A 164 -0.63 6.50 -3.93
CA VAL A 164 -1.62 5.97 -4.90
C VAL A 164 -1.21 6.27 -6.35
N THR A 165 -0.40 7.30 -6.56
CA THR A 165 0.14 7.68 -7.87
C THR A 165 1.41 6.92 -8.28
N ASN A 166 2.01 6.11 -7.39
CA ASN A 166 3.27 5.40 -7.65
C ASN A 166 3.02 3.89 -7.84
N ILE A 167 2.32 3.55 -8.91
CA ILE A 167 2.22 2.16 -9.37
C ILE A 167 3.53 1.79 -10.08
N PRO A 168 4.13 0.63 -9.74
CA PRO A 168 5.28 0.11 -10.48
C PRO A 168 4.94 -0.08 -11.97
N ASP A 169 5.76 0.45 -12.87
CA ASP A 169 5.66 0.18 -14.31
C ASP A 169 6.73 -0.82 -14.73
N CYS A 170 6.32 -2.07 -14.94
CA CYS A 170 7.22 -3.12 -15.41
C CYS A 170 7.18 -3.33 -16.93
N SER A 171 6.52 -2.45 -17.71
CA SER A 171 6.35 -2.62 -19.17
C SER A 171 7.65 -2.79 -19.94
N LYS A 172 8.75 -2.24 -19.44
CA LYS A 172 10.10 -2.29 -20.04
C LYS A 172 10.98 -3.42 -19.48
N CYS A 173 10.47 -4.21 -18.54
CA CYS A 173 11.25 -5.22 -17.82
C CYS A 173 11.24 -6.57 -18.55
N SER A 174 11.98 -6.70 -19.66
CA SER A 174 11.97 -7.92 -20.50
C SER A 174 12.40 -9.21 -19.79
N SER A 175 13.12 -9.09 -18.67
CA SER A 175 13.52 -10.20 -17.80
C SER A 175 12.34 -10.85 -17.05
N ILE A 176 11.20 -10.16 -16.95
CA ILE A 176 9.99 -10.70 -16.32
C ILE A 176 9.28 -11.62 -17.32
N ARG A 177 9.17 -12.91 -16.96
CA ARG A 177 8.63 -13.95 -17.85
C ARG A 177 7.23 -14.39 -17.46
N HIS A 178 6.98 -14.59 -16.17
CA HIS A 178 5.67 -14.98 -15.66
C HIS A 178 5.23 -14.06 -14.55
N VAL A 179 3.96 -13.67 -14.59
CA VAL A 179 3.33 -12.91 -13.52
C VAL A 179 2.00 -13.55 -13.17
N SER A 180 1.86 -13.97 -11.92
CA SER A 180 0.58 -14.38 -11.35
C SER A 180 0.13 -13.31 -10.36
N VAL A 181 -1.06 -12.73 -10.55
CA VAL A 181 -1.67 -11.83 -9.58
C VAL A 181 -2.92 -12.51 -9.03
N ILE A 182 -3.02 -12.54 -7.71
CA ILE A 182 -4.17 -13.04 -6.97
C ILE A 182 -4.88 -11.82 -6.41
N VAL A 183 -6.12 -11.62 -6.83
CA VAL A 183 -6.98 -10.55 -6.31
C VAL A 183 -8.16 -11.15 -5.56
N GLU A 184 -8.49 -10.53 -4.44
CA GLU A 184 -9.72 -10.80 -3.71
C GLU A 184 -10.77 -9.78 -4.14
N ALA A 185 -11.71 -10.21 -4.97
CA ALA A 185 -12.77 -9.37 -5.52
C ALA A 185 -13.93 -9.27 -4.52
N TYR A 186 -14.03 -8.13 -3.85
CA TYR A 186 -15.15 -7.80 -2.98
C TYR A 186 -16.40 -7.51 -3.81
N ALA A 187 -17.42 -8.37 -3.75
CA ALA A 187 -18.65 -8.12 -4.49
C ALA A 187 -19.52 -7.08 -3.76
N GLU A 188 -19.93 -6.00 -4.45
CA GLU A 188 -20.81 -4.96 -3.90
C GLU A 188 -22.11 -5.51 -3.31
N SER A 189 -22.64 -6.61 -3.88
CA SER A 189 -23.89 -7.26 -3.45
C SER A 189 -23.77 -8.10 -2.18
N LEU A 190 -22.54 -8.32 -1.68
CA LEU A 190 -22.26 -9.12 -0.48
C LEU A 190 -21.79 -8.25 0.70
N ALA A 191 -21.63 -6.96 0.47
CA ALA A 191 -21.34 -6.01 1.52
C ALA A 191 -22.55 -5.94 2.46
N ILE A 192 -22.32 -6.23 3.74
CA ILE A 192 -23.27 -5.84 4.79
C ILE A 192 -23.45 -4.32 4.67
N PRO A 193 -24.68 -3.80 4.51
CA PRO A 193 -24.94 -2.36 4.39
C PRO A 193 -24.38 -1.52 5.54
N ASP A 194 -24.08 -2.17 6.68
CA ASP A 194 -23.60 -1.59 7.93
C ASP A 194 -22.08 -1.74 8.16
N ALA A 195 -21.27 -2.09 7.15
CA ALA A 195 -19.81 -1.98 7.30
C ALA A 195 -19.41 -0.49 7.30
N GLU A 196 -19.33 0.09 8.51
CA GLU A 196 -19.11 1.50 8.85
C GLU A 196 -17.81 2.14 8.30
N GLU A 197 -17.04 1.49 7.43
CA GLU A 197 -15.69 1.96 7.08
C GLU A 197 -15.43 2.08 5.56
N PRO A 198 -15.76 3.23 4.96
CA PRO A 198 -15.35 3.61 3.61
C PRO A 198 -13.83 3.64 3.43
N PHE A 199 -13.10 3.98 4.51
CA PHE A 199 -11.64 3.95 4.59
C PHE A 199 -11.09 2.60 4.14
N HIS A 200 -11.77 1.51 4.50
CA HIS A 200 -11.38 0.15 4.17
C HIS A 200 -11.43 -0.14 2.65
N ARG A 201 -12.31 0.50 1.88
CA ARG A 201 -12.42 0.21 0.43
C ARG A 201 -11.34 0.91 -0.39
N VAL A 202 -11.04 2.17 -0.05
CA VAL A 202 -10.01 2.97 -0.74
C VAL A 202 -8.62 2.47 -0.34
N PHE A 203 -8.40 2.17 0.95
CA PHE A 203 -7.11 1.70 1.45
C PHE A 203 -6.68 0.37 0.84
N PHE A 204 -7.62 -0.59 0.74
CA PHE A 204 -7.36 -1.94 0.24
C PHE A 204 -7.71 -2.11 -1.25
N THR A 205 -7.71 -1.02 -2.02
CA THR A 205 -7.85 -1.12 -3.48
C THR A 205 -6.67 -1.90 -4.05
N GLN A 206 -6.97 -3.05 -4.65
CA GLN A 206 -5.96 -3.93 -5.24
C GLN A 206 -5.64 -3.49 -6.68
N ILE A 207 -4.36 -3.51 -7.03
CA ILE A 207 -3.84 -2.93 -8.29
C ILE A 207 -3.09 -3.99 -9.10
N ILE A 208 -3.26 -3.97 -10.42
CA ILE A 208 -2.52 -4.84 -11.35
C ILE A 208 -1.53 -3.96 -12.15
N PRO A 209 -0.22 -4.04 -11.86
CA PRO A 209 0.79 -3.21 -12.52
C PRO A 209 0.90 -3.42 -14.03
N HIS A 210 1.57 -2.49 -14.71
CA HIS A 210 1.99 -2.70 -16.09
C HIS A 210 3.04 -3.76 -16.20
N LEU A 211 2.84 -4.66 -17.17
CA LEU A 211 3.72 -5.78 -17.44
C LEU A 211 4.28 -5.70 -18.85
N PRO A 212 5.47 -6.27 -19.10
CA PRO A 212 6.00 -6.34 -20.46
C PRO A 212 5.06 -7.16 -21.34
N SER A 213 5.00 -6.83 -22.62
CA SER A 213 4.17 -7.55 -23.61
C SER A 213 4.55 -9.01 -23.76
N THR A 214 5.79 -9.36 -23.40
CA THR A 214 6.33 -10.73 -23.46
C THR A 214 6.03 -11.58 -22.23
N ALA A 215 5.56 -10.99 -21.12
CA ALA A 215 5.26 -11.77 -19.92
C ALA A 215 3.99 -12.61 -20.10
N ILE A 216 4.05 -13.87 -19.67
CA ILE A 216 2.89 -14.74 -19.48
C ILE A 216 2.16 -14.29 -18.21
N ARG A 217 0.85 -14.06 -18.32
CA ARG A 217 0.03 -13.42 -17.27
C ARG A 217 -1.06 -14.37 -16.78
N THR A 218 -1.15 -14.54 -15.47
CA THR A 218 -2.18 -15.36 -14.81
C THR A 218 -2.91 -14.51 -13.78
N LEU A 219 -4.22 -14.31 -13.96
CA LEU A 219 -5.05 -13.60 -12.99
C LEU A 219 -5.91 -14.61 -12.25
N ILE A 220 -5.79 -14.64 -10.93
CA ILE A 220 -6.62 -15.46 -10.05
C ILE A 220 -7.52 -14.50 -9.30
N VAL A 221 -8.84 -14.68 -9.45
CA VAL A 221 -9.83 -13.85 -8.77
C VAL A 221 -10.57 -14.70 -7.76
N ILE A 222 -10.43 -14.34 -6.49
CA ILE A 222 -11.12 -14.98 -5.36
C ILE A 222 -12.30 -14.08 -4.98
N PRO A 223 -13.56 -14.52 -5.16
CA PRO A 223 -14.70 -13.74 -4.72
C PRO A 223 -14.75 -13.66 -3.19
N ARG A 224 -15.03 -12.47 -2.66
CA ARG A 224 -15.15 -12.20 -1.22
C ARG A 224 -16.37 -11.36 -0.88
N GLU A 225 -16.91 -11.57 0.31
CA GLU A 225 -17.92 -10.70 0.93
C GLU A 225 -17.29 -9.49 1.61
N ASN A 226 -16.15 -9.70 2.29
CA ASN A 226 -15.36 -8.68 2.99
C ASN A 226 -13.87 -9.10 3.07
N HIS A 227 -13.02 -8.26 3.64
CA HIS A 227 -11.58 -8.51 3.78
C HIS A 227 -11.24 -9.47 4.95
N GLN A 228 -12.21 -9.85 5.79
CA GLN A 228 -11.94 -10.83 6.84
C GLN A 228 -11.90 -12.24 6.23
N VAL A 229 -10.74 -12.89 6.31
CA VAL A 229 -10.57 -14.27 5.87
C VAL A 229 -11.31 -15.18 6.84
N ARG A 230 -12.47 -15.71 6.43
CA ARG A 230 -13.13 -16.79 7.20
C ARG A 230 -12.30 -18.06 7.06
N GLU A 231 -12.17 -18.84 8.13
CA GLU A 231 -11.41 -20.12 8.14
C GLU A 231 -11.83 -21.09 7.02
N THR A 232 -13.07 -20.99 6.53
CA THR A 232 -13.65 -21.86 5.52
C THR A 232 -13.65 -21.28 4.11
N SER A 233 -12.88 -20.22 3.87
CA SER A 233 -12.87 -19.47 2.61
C SER A 233 -11.60 -19.68 1.80
N ALA A 234 -11.69 -19.54 0.47
CA ALA A 234 -10.54 -19.71 -0.43
C ALA A 234 -9.41 -18.74 -0.05
N ASP A 235 -8.24 -19.22 0.35
CA ASP A 235 -7.15 -18.38 0.86
C ASP A 235 -6.21 -17.89 -0.25
N GLY A 236 -5.89 -16.59 -0.26
CA GLY A 236 -4.91 -16.01 -1.17
C GLY A 236 -3.50 -16.58 -0.99
N GLU A 237 -3.11 -16.93 0.24
CA GLU A 237 -1.78 -17.52 0.52
C GLU A 237 -1.65 -18.95 -0.02
N GLU A 238 -2.72 -19.74 0.02
CA GLU A 238 -2.75 -21.06 -0.62
C GLU A 238 -2.67 -20.96 -2.15
N HIS A 239 -3.32 -19.96 -2.75
CA HIS A 239 -3.18 -19.69 -4.19
C HIS A 239 -1.76 -19.23 -4.55
N LEU A 240 -1.15 -18.38 -3.73
CA LEU A 240 0.25 -17.95 -3.90
C LEU A 240 1.19 -19.15 -3.85
N ASN A 241 1.02 -20.03 -2.86
CA ASN A 241 1.82 -21.26 -2.75
C ASN A 241 1.59 -22.24 -3.91
N MET A 242 0.35 -22.35 -4.42
CA MET A 242 0.07 -23.15 -5.62
C MET A 242 0.80 -22.60 -6.86
N GLU A 243 0.75 -21.29 -7.11
CA GLU A 243 1.42 -20.67 -8.24
C GLU A 243 2.95 -20.76 -8.12
N LEU A 244 3.48 -20.66 -6.91
CA LEU A 244 4.91 -20.81 -6.66
C LEU A 244 5.38 -22.24 -6.93
N ALA A 245 4.59 -23.24 -6.54
CA ALA A 245 4.86 -24.64 -6.90
C ALA A 245 4.87 -24.85 -8.42
N LYS A 246 3.91 -24.26 -9.15
CA LYS A 246 3.86 -24.34 -10.62
C LYS A 246 5.08 -23.67 -11.26
N SER A 247 5.47 -22.49 -10.77
CA SER A 247 6.66 -21.77 -11.25
C SER A 247 7.94 -22.60 -11.08
N LEU A 248 8.17 -23.11 -9.87
CA LEU A 248 9.35 -23.92 -9.57
C LEU A 248 9.37 -25.25 -10.34
N LYS A 249 8.22 -25.89 -10.56
CA LYS A 249 8.11 -27.09 -11.41
C LYS A 249 8.47 -26.80 -12.87
N LYS A 250 8.02 -25.67 -13.44
CA LYS A 250 8.40 -25.28 -14.80
C LYS A 250 9.92 -25.11 -14.95
N ARG A 251 10.61 -24.76 -13.85
CA ARG A 251 12.06 -24.60 -13.77
C ARG A 251 12.81 -25.88 -13.40
N GLY A 252 12.11 -26.99 -13.16
CA GLY A 252 12.71 -28.28 -12.84
C GLY A 252 13.09 -28.48 -11.36
N PHE A 253 12.71 -27.56 -10.45
CA PHE A 253 13.04 -27.65 -9.02
C PHE A 253 12.00 -28.42 -8.19
N LEU A 254 10.86 -28.79 -8.78
CA LEU A 254 9.79 -29.50 -8.09
C LEU A 254 9.18 -30.60 -8.96
N SER A 255 8.76 -31.67 -8.29
CA SER A 255 8.04 -32.78 -8.92
C SER A 255 6.60 -32.41 -9.25
N GLN A 256 5.99 -33.14 -10.18
CA GLN A 256 4.59 -32.93 -10.55
C GLN A 256 3.65 -33.29 -9.39
N GLU A 257 4.00 -34.27 -8.56
CA GLU A 257 3.23 -34.68 -7.38
C GLU A 257 3.13 -33.54 -6.36
N ALA A 258 4.22 -32.79 -6.13
CA ALA A 258 4.21 -31.63 -5.24
C ALA A 258 3.23 -30.55 -5.73
N VAL A 259 3.21 -30.28 -7.04
CA VAL A 259 2.27 -29.35 -7.67
C VAL A 259 0.83 -29.83 -7.54
N VAL A 260 0.57 -31.11 -7.79
CA VAL A 260 -0.77 -31.71 -7.65
C VAL A 260 -1.26 -31.60 -6.21
N ARG A 261 -0.42 -31.95 -5.22
CA ARG A 261 -0.74 -31.82 -3.81
C ARG A 261 -1.13 -30.39 -3.45
N LYS A 262 -0.35 -29.39 -3.85
CA LYS A 262 -0.66 -27.98 -3.57
C LYS A 262 -1.90 -27.48 -4.28
N THR A 263 -2.11 -27.92 -5.51
CA THR A 263 -3.35 -27.64 -6.24
C THR A 263 -4.57 -28.23 -5.52
N LEU A 264 -4.45 -29.43 -4.94
CA LEU A 264 -5.52 -30.06 -4.16
C LEU A 264 -5.77 -29.30 -2.85
N THR A 265 -4.73 -28.95 -2.08
CA THR A 265 -4.89 -28.14 -0.84
C THR A 265 -5.65 -26.84 -1.13
N CYS A 266 -5.21 -26.10 -2.16
CA CYS A 266 -5.87 -24.87 -2.61
C CYS A 266 -7.32 -25.08 -3.07
N ARG A 267 -7.63 -26.22 -3.70
CA ARG A 267 -9.00 -26.57 -4.12
C ARG A 267 -9.87 -26.96 -2.93
N THR A 268 -9.36 -27.67 -1.94
CA THR A 268 -10.14 -28.09 -0.77
C THR A 268 -10.61 -26.90 0.05
N SER A 269 -9.74 -25.89 0.28
CA SER A 269 -10.16 -24.63 0.92
C SER A 269 -11.22 -23.88 0.10
N SER A 270 -11.09 -23.90 -1.23
CA SER A 270 -12.06 -23.28 -2.14
C SER A 270 -13.40 -24.05 -2.23
N PHE A 271 -13.39 -25.37 -2.12
CA PHE A 271 -14.57 -26.23 -2.21
C PHE A 271 -15.44 -26.16 -0.94
N LEU A 272 -14.81 -26.14 0.24
CA LEU A 272 -15.52 -25.91 1.51
C LEU A 272 -16.25 -24.55 1.49
N TYR A 273 -15.64 -23.52 0.91
CA TYR A 273 -16.27 -22.22 0.72
C TYR A 273 -17.51 -22.28 -0.17
N GLN A 274 -17.44 -23.00 -1.29
CA GLN A 274 -18.56 -23.17 -2.23
C GLN A 274 -19.71 -23.98 -1.63
N GLN A 275 -19.42 -25.00 -0.81
CA GLN A 275 -20.46 -25.76 -0.11
C GLN A 275 -21.18 -24.95 0.97
N LEU A 276 -20.46 -24.06 1.66
CA LEU A 276 -21.03 -23.20 2.70
C LEU A 276 -21.72 -21.94 2.14
N ASN A 277 -21.41 -21.54 0.90
CA ASN A 277 -21.98 -20.36 0.23
C ASN A 277 -22.48 -20.68 -1.20
N PRO A 278 -23.49 -21.56 -1.36
CA PRO A 278 -23.94 -22.06 -2.67
C PRO A 278 -24.61 -21.00 -3.56
N SER A 279 -24.91 -19.81 -3.02
CA SER A 279 -25.48 -18.67 -3.75
C SER A 279 -24.45 -17.88 -4.57
N LEU A 280 -23.16 -18.18 -4.45
CA LEU A 280 -22.09 -17.49 -5.18
C LEU A 280 -21.76 -18.24 -6.49
N PRO A 281 -22.11 -17.70 -7.67
CA PRO A 281 -21.76 -18.34 -8.92
C PRO A 281 -20.24 -18.36 -9.12
N PRO A 282 -19.67 -19.40 -9.77
CA PRO A 282 -18.28 -19.41 -10.15
C PRO A 282 -18.03 -18.26 -11.14
N LEU A 283 -17.16 -17.31 -10.77
CA LEU A 283 -16.71 -16.26 -11.68
C LEU A 283 -15.77 -16.86 -12.72
N ILE A 284 -16.34 -17.35 -13.81
CA ILE A 284 -15.60 -17.65 -15.04
C ILE A 284 -15.38 -16.31 -15.73
N ILE A 285 -14.20 -15.74 -15.57
CA ILE A 285 -13.83 -14.50 -16.27
C ILE A 285 -13.51 -14.85 -17.72
N SER A 286 -14.33 -14.34 -18.64
CA SER A 286 -14.25 -14.63 -20.07
C SER A 286 -13.17 -13.84 -20.83
N ASP A 287 -12.52 -12.84 -20.22
CA ASP A 287 -11.52 -12.02 -20.91
C ASP A 287 -10.37 -11.52 -19.98
N PRO A 288 -9.43 -12.41 -19.59
CA PRO A 288 -8.30 -12.08 -18.71
C PRO A 288 -7.42 -10.90 -19.16
N PRO A 289 -7.12 -10.68 -20.47
CA PRO A 289 -6.28 -9.57 -20.94
C PRO A 289 -6.76 -8.18 -20.53
N SER A 290 -8.08 -7.97 -20.41
CA SER A 290 -8.69 -6.67 -20.07
C SER A 290 -8.39 -6.18 -18.64
N PHE A 291 -7.92 -7.07 -17.77
CA PHE A 291 -7.61 -6.77 -16.36
C PHE A 291 -6.16 -6.35 -16.12
N TRP A 292 -5.28 -6.50 -17.13
CA TRP A 292 -3.85 -6.24 -16.98
C TRP A 292 -3.44 -4.86 -17.48
N GLY A 293 -2.50 -4.23 -16.77
CA GLY A 293 -1.85 -3.01 -17.21
C GLY A 293 -2.70 -1.77 -16.95
N VAL A 294 -2.81 -1.40 -15.68
CA VAL A 294 -3.37 -0.09 -15.32
C VAL A 294 -2.27 0.97 -15.40
N GLN A 295 -2.35 1.89 -16.38
CA GLN A 295 -1.29 2.90 -16.61
C GLN A 295 -1.27 3.85 -15.43
N LYS A 296 -0.12 4.44 -15.10
CA LYS A 296 -0.10 5.54 -14.12
C LYS A 296 -1.11 6.62 -14.54
N ASP A 297 -1.16 6.94 -15.82
CA ASP A 297 -2.10 7.90 -16.40
C ASP A 297 -3.53 7.36 -16.56
N VAL A 298 -3.74 6.04 -16.65
CA VAL A 298 -5.06 5.39 -16.72
C VAL A 298 -5.61 5.08 -15.33
N LEU A 299 -4.77 4.86 -14.31
CA LEU A 299 -5.18 4.86 -12.92
C LEU A 299 -5.41 6.31 -12.51
N GLN A 300 -4.53 7.26 -12.86
CA GLN A 300 -4.83 8.67 -12.69
C GLN A 300 -6.09 9.04 -13.46
N GLN A 301 -6.30 8.64 -14.71
CA GLN A 301 -7.55 8.84 -15.46
C GLN A 301 -8.70 7.97 -15.00
N LYS A 302 -8.55 6.84 -14.32
CA LYS A 302 -9.68 6.11 -13.69
C LYS A 302 -9.95 6.65 -12.28
N LEU A 303 -8.95 7.28 -11.65
CA LEU A 303 -9.00 8.09 -10.45
C LEU A 303 -9.25 9.58 -10.77
N GLN A 304 -9.38 9.97 -12.04
CA GLN A 304 -9.70 11.33 -12.52
C GLN A 304 -10.99 11.29 -13.35
N HIS A 305 -11.26 10.21 -14.11
CA HIS A 305 -12.56 9.88 -14.74
C HIS A 305 -13.48 9.07 -13.83
N HIS A 306 -12.97 8.59 -12.69
CA HIS A 306 -13.76 8.35 -11.48
C HIS A 306 -12.99 8.85 -10.25
N THR A 307 -12.38 10.05 -10.34
CA THR A 307 -12.05 11.04 -9.28
C THR A 307 -11.51 10.57 -7.90
N GLY A 308 -11.22 9.29 -7.65
CA GLY A 308 -11.20 8.71 -6.30
C GLY A 308 -12.55 8.81 -5.58
N LEU A 309 -13.59 9.31 -6.24
CA LEU A 309 -14.88 9.62 -5.63
C LEU A 309 -15.82 8.46 -5.81
N ARG A 310 -16.72 8.30 -4.83
CA ARG A 310 -17.80 7.33 -4.94
C ARG A 310 -18.59 7.60 -6.23
N ARG A 311 -18.98 6.54 -6.92
CA ARG A 311 -19.83 6.62 -8.12
C ARG A 311 -21.04 7.52 -7.87
N GLY A 312 -21.24 8.50 -8.74
CA GLY A 312 -22.31 9.50 -8.65
C GLY A 312 -21.87 10.86 -8.10
N TYR A 313 -20.66 10.99 -7.55
CA TYR A 313 -20.08 12.23 -7.04
C TYR A 313 -19.17 12.96 -8.05
N GLU A 314 -19.10 12.49 -9.30
CA GLU A 314 -18.35 13.14 -10.37
C GLU A 314 -18.97 14.49 -10.77
N LEU A 315 -18.13 15.44 -11.17
CA LEU A 315 -18.52 16.73 -11.75
C LEU A 315 -18.77 16.53 -13.25
N LEU A 316 -19.97 16.87 -13.73
CA LEU A 316 -20.28 16.76 -15.16
C LEU A 316 -19.59 17.88 -15.96
N LEU A 317 -19.32 17.63 -17.25
CA LEU A 317 -18.50 18.49 -18.12
C LEU A 317 -18.91 19.98 -18.12
N GLU A 318 -20.21 20.27 -17.98
CA GLU A 318 -20.78 21.63 -18.01
C GLU A 318 -21.39 22.04 -16.66
N GLU A 319 -21.20 21.24 -15.61
CA GLU A 319 -21.80 21.49 -14.30
C GLU A 319 -20.90 22.39 -13.45
N SER A 320 -21.48 23.45 -12.88
CA SER A 320 -20.77 24.26 -11.87
C SER A 320 -20.67 23.52 -10.54
N LEU A 321 -19.67 23.85 -9.71
CA LEU A 321 -19.52 23.22 -8.39
C LEU A 321 -20.75 23.43 -7.49
N SER A 322 -21.39 24.60 -7.58
CA SER A 322 -22.63 24.89 -6.86
C SER A 322 -23.80 24.05 -7.36
N ALA A 323 -23.92 23.85 -8.68
CA ALA A 323 -24.94 22.98 -9.27
C ALA A 323 -24.72 21.50 -8.87
N TRP A 324 -23.46 21.06 -8.91
CA TRP A 324 -23.05 19.75 -8.44
C TRP A 324 -23.39 19.52 -6.97
N TRP A 325 -23.05 20.48 -6.10
CA TRP A 325 -23.38 20.40 -4.68
C TRP A 325 -24.89 20.25 -4.47
N ASN A 326 -25.70 21.09 -5.12
CA ASN A 326 -27.15 21.02 -5.03
C ASN A 326 -27.73 19.69 -5.54
N ARG A 327 -27.12 19.07 -6.55
CA ARG A 327 -27.51 17.74 -7.03
C ARG A 327 -27.23 16.65 -6.01
N GLN A 328 -26.10 16.72 -5.31
CA GLN A 328 -25.77 15.75 -4.25
C GLN A 328 -26.57 15.99 -2.97
N ASP A 329 -26.78 17.24 -2.59
CA ASP A 329 -27.40 17.64 -1.32
C ASP A 329 -28.86 17.15 -1.20
N LYS A 330 -29.58 17.09 -2.32
CA LYS A 330 -30.95 16.53 -2.41
C LYS A 330 -31.05 15.06 -1.95
N LYS A 331 -29.94 14.33 -1.92
CA LYS A 331 -29.87 12.91 -1.53
C LYS A 331 -29.41 12.70 -0.09
N VAL A 332 -29.03 13.76 0.63
CA VAL A 332 -28.39 13.70 1.96
C VAL A 332 -29.37 14.16 3.05
N SER A 333 -29.10 13.81 4.31
CA SER A 333 -29.92 14.15 5.49
C SER A 333 -30.37 15.62 5.54
N ARG A 334 -31.61 15.87 6.01
CA ARG A 334 -32.25 17.20 6.13
C ARG A 334 -31.57 18.14 7.13
N TYR A 335 -30.66 17.65 7.97
CA TYR A 335 -29.98 18.43 9.00
C TYR A 335 -28.54 18.74 8.59
N SER A 336 -28.22 20.03 8.43
CA SER A 336 -26.89 20.51 8.07
C SER A 336 -26.18 21.10 9.29
N THR A 337 -24.95 20.65 9.55
CA THR A 337 -24.10 21.24 10.60
C THR A 337 -23.71 22.68 10.24
N LEU A 338 -23.34 23.50 11.23
CA LEU A 338 -22.84 24.87 10.99
C LEU A 338 -21.64 24.88 10.02
N LEU A 339 -20.71 23.93 10.19
CA LEU A 339 -19.57 23.75 9.29
C LEU A 339 -20.02 23.54 7.85
N THR A 340 -21.02 22.70 7.63
CA THR A 340 -21.57 22.47 6.29
C THR A 340 -22.29 23.72 5.77
N GLN A 341 -23.08 24.42 6.60
CA GLN A 341 -23.78 25.64 6.18
C GLN A 341 -22.81 26.75 5.74
N LEU A 342 -21.70 26.93 6.45
CA LEU A 342 -20.65 27.89 6.08
C LEU A 342 -19.98 27.51 4.76
N LEU A 343 -19.60 26.24 4.60
CA LEU A 343 -19.01 25.73 3.36
C LEU A 343 -19.94 25.96 2.15
N VAL A 344 -21.25 25.69 2.30
CA VAL A 344 -22.25 25.94 1.23
C VAL A 344 -22.39 27.43 0.93
N LYS A 345 -22.44 28.26 1.97
CA LYS A 345 -22.55 29.72 1.81
C LYS A 345 -21.36 30.25 1.01
N ASN A 346 -20.15 29.79 1.32
CA ASN A 346 -18.93 30.23 0.66
C ASN A 346 -18.82 29.68 -0.76
N LEU A 347 -19.19 28.41 -0.98
CA LEU A 347 -19.31 27.83 -2.32
C LEU A 347 -20.25 28.61 -3.25
N ASN A 348 -21.30 29.23 -2.71
CA ASN A 348 -22.28 30.00 -3.49
C ASN A 348 -21.93 31.49 -3.64
N SER A 349 -20.96 32.02 -2.89
CA SER A 349 -20.64 33.45 -2.87
C SER A 349 -19.26 33.79 -3.45
N LYS A 350 -18.33 32.84 -3.47
CA LYS A 350 -16.97 33.04 -4.01
C LYS A 350 -16.92 32.94 -5.53
N ASP A 351 -15.98 33.65 -6.14
CA ASP A 351 -15.74 33.60 -7.58
C ASP A 351 -14.93 32.33 -7.92
N LEU A 352 -15.61 31.35 -8.54
CA LEU A 352 -15.01 30.07 -8.89
C LEU A 352 -14.03 30.13 -10.08
N SER A 353 -13.77 31.32 -10.62
CA SER A 353 -12.72 31.56 -11.62
C SER A 353 -11.46 32.20 -11.02
N ASN A 354 -11.54 32.70 -9.79
CA ASN A 354 -10.43 33.31 -9.08
C ASN A 354 -9.66 32.25 -8.26
N PRO A 355 -8.35 32.05 -8.51
CA PRO A 355 -7.54 31.09 -7.76
C PRO A 355 -7.56 31.28 -6.24
N GLU A 356 -7.54 32.52 -5.74
CA GLU A 356 -7.49 32.80 -4.30
C GLU A 356 -8.80 32.41 -3.60
N ASP A 357 -9.93 32.75 -4.21
CA ASP A 357 -11.26 32.36 -3.73
C ASP A 357 -11.42 30.82 -3.72
N LEU A 358 -10.86 30.12 -4.72
CA LEU A 358 -10.82 28.66 -4.74
C LEU A 358 -9.90 28.08 -3.66
N LYS A 359 -8.73 28.68 -3.41
CA LYS A 359 -7.80 28.22 -2.36
C LYS A 359 -8.46 28.31 -1.00
N ASP A 360 -9.13 29.42 -0.71
CA ASP A 360 -9.86 29.54 0.55
C ASP A 360 -10.98 28.50 0.67
N LEU A 361 -11.72 28.24 -0.42
CA LEU A 361 -12.78 27.22 -0.41
C LEU A 361 -12.21 25.79 -0.28
N TYR A 362 -11.04 25.55 -0.87
CA TYR A 362 -10.28 24.30 -0.72
C TYR A 362 -9.82 24.12 0.73
N LYS A 363 -9.27 25.18 1.34
CA LYS A 363 -8.89 25.25 2.76
C LYS A 363 -10.09 24.89 3.64
N GLU A 364 -11.24 25.53 3.43
CA GLU A 364 -12.47 25.26 4.20
C GLU A 364 -12.99 23.82 4.05
N ALA A 365 -12.96 23.27 2.84
CA ALA A 365 -13.38 21.89 2.59
C ALA A 365 -12.44 20.88 3.29
N ASP A 366 -11.14 21.14 3.28
CA ASP A 366 -10.14 20.33 3.97
C ASP A 366 -10.25 20.44 5.50
N THR A 367 -10.40 21.65 6.05
CA THR A 367 -10.70 21.87 7.48
C THR A 367 -11.95 21.10 7.90
N TRP A 368 -13.00 21.11 7.07
CA TRP A 368 -14.23 20.37 7.34
C TRP A 368 -13.96 18.87 7.47
N LEU A 369 -13.15 18.30 6.56
CA LEU A 369 -12.80 16.87 6.59
C LEU A 369 -12.00 16.53 7.85
N ILE A 370 -11.02 17.34 8.21
CA ILE A 370 -10.20 17.15 9.41
C ILE A 370 -11.06 17.17 10.68
N LEU A 371 -11.96 18.15 10.81
CA LEU A 371 -12.86 18.26 11.98
C LEU A 371 -13.94 17.16 12.03
N LYS A 372 -14.20 16.48 10.91
CA LYS A 372 -15.17 15.38 10.78
C LYS A 372 -14.50 14.02 10.54
N THR A 373 -13.19 13.92 10.78
CA THR A 373 -12.44 12.66 10.66
C THR A 373 -13.15 11.56 11.47
N ASN A 374 -13.21 10.35 10.91
CA ASN A 374 -13.90 9.15 11.45
C ASN A 374 -15.44 9.15 11.42
N PHE A 375 -16.08 10.11 10.76
CA PHE A 375 -17.53 10.07 10.50
C PHE A 375 -17.81 9.57 9.08
N ALA A 376 -18.02 8.26 8.93
CA ALA A 376 -18.47 7.66 7.67
C ALA A 376 -19.92 8.07 7.34
N SER A 377 -20.09 9.21 6.66
CA SER A 377 -21.41 9.69 6.23
C SER A 377 -21.43 10.01 4.74
N SER A 378 -22.61 10.02 4.14
CA SER A 378 -22.81 10.53 2.76
C SER A 378 -22.33 11.97 2.63
N ARG A 379 -22.44 12.78 3.69
CA ARG A 379 -21.89 14.14 3.73
C ARG A 379 -20.36 14.16 3.67
N TYR A 380 -19.69 13.25 4.37
CA TYR A 380 -18.22 13.18 4.35
C TYR A 380 -17.70 12.91 2.95
N ALA A 381 -18.26 11.91 2.27
CA ALA A 381 -17.92 11.60 0.88
C ALA A 381 -18.22 12.77 -0.09
N MET A 382 -19.26 13.54 0.19
CA MET A 382 -19.60 14.74 -0.58
C MET A 382 -18.56 15.86 -0.40
N VAL A 383 -18.06 16.08 0.82
CA VAL A 383 -17.05 17.12 1.05
C VAL A 383 -15.67 16.69 0.52
N GLU A 384 -15.35 15.39 0.62
CA GLU A 384 -14.16 14.79 -0.01
C GLU A 384 -14.16 15.03 -1.53
N ALA A 385 -15.31 14.77 -2.15
CA ALA A 385 -15.54 15.09 -3.56
C ALA A 385 -15.42 16.56 -3.90
N LEU A 386 -15.98 17.45 -3.08
CA LEU A 386 -15.85 18.89 -3.29
C LEU A 386 -14.38 19.31 -3.27
N ARG A 387 -13.63 18.89 -2.24
CA ARG A 387 -12.20 19.20 -2.10
C ARG A 387 -11.39 18.71 -3.32
N HIS A 388 -11.66 17.51 -3.81
CA HIS A 388 -11.03 16.97 -5.00
C HIS A 388 -11.27 17.84 -6.24
N HIS A 389 -12.54 18.23 -6.48
CA HIS A 389 -12.90 19.07 -7.63
C HIS A 389 -12.27 20.46 -7.56
N LEU A 390 -12.17 21.03 -6.34
CA LEU A 390 -11.49 22.30 -6.09
C LEU A 390 -9.99 22.20 -6.38
N GLY A 391 -9.31 21.16 -5.89
CA GLY A 391 -7.89 20.93 -6.16
C GLY A 391 -7.59 20.77 -7.66
N THR A 392 -8.44 20.03 -8.37
CA THR A 392 -8.30 19.86 -9.83
C THR A 392 -8.45 21.18 -10.58
N LYS A 393 -9.42 22.01 -10.19
CA LYS A 393 -9.60 23.34 -10.78
C LYS A 393 -8.44 24.27 -10.46
N LEU A 394 -7.91 24.25 -9.24
CA LEU A 394 -6.74 25.04 -8.84
C LEU A 394 -5.52 24.70 -9.70
N ILE A 395 -5.22 23.41 -9.87
CA ILE A 395 -4.13 22.95 -10.73
C ILE A 395 -4.35 23.41 -12.18
N ALA A 396 -5.57 23.30 -12.71
CA ALA A 396 -5.90 23.77 -14.05
C ALA A 396 -5.75 25.30 -14.21
N LEU A 397 -5.85 26.06 -13.12
CA LEU A 397 -5.60 27.51 -13.08
C LEU A 397 -4.11 27.86 -12.83
N GLY A 398 -3.22 26.86 -12.79
CA GLY A 398 -1.78 27.05 -12.64
C GLY A 398 -1.27 27.09 -11.20
N VAL A 399 -2.10 26.71 -10.21
CA VAL A 399 -1.66 26.58 -8.81
C VAL A 399 -0.80 25.32 -8.67
N ALA A 400 0.38 25.47 -8.09
CA ALA A 400 1.32 24.36 -7.92
C ALA A 400 0.79 23.32 -6.91
N PRO A 401 1.00 22.02 -7.13
CA PRO A 401 0.62 20.98 -6.16
C PRO A 401 1.20 21.20 -4.75
N GLN A 402 2.40 21.77 -4.65
CA GLN A 402 3.07 22.11 -3.40
C GLN A 402 2.28 23.15 -2.61
N GLU A 403 1.71 24.16 -3.27
CA GLU A 403 0.88 25.17 -2.62
C GLU A 403 -0.40 24.55 -2.05
N LEU A 404 -0.98 23.54 -2.72
CA LEU A 404 -2.10 22.78 -2.16
C LEU A 404 -1.68 21.92 -0.96
N ALA A 405 -0.45 21.41 -0.94
CA ALA A 405 0.11 20.67 0.19
C ALA A 405 0.35 21.58 1.40
N GLU A 406 0.83 22.80 1.19
CA GLU A 406 0.99 23.83 2.22
C GLU A 406 -0.34 24.13 2.91
N ILE A 407 -1.42 24.36 2.15
CA ILE A 407 -2.76 24.61 2.71
C ILE A 407 -3.21 23.46 3.63
N ILE A 408 -2.97 22.20 3.23
CA ILE A 408 -3.35 21.02 4.02
C ILE A 408 -2.54 20.96 5.31
N TRP A 409 -1.23 21.24 5.23
CA TRP A 409 -0.36 21.19 6.39
C TRP A 409 -0.68 22.31 7.39
N GLU A 410 -0.97 23.52 6.91
CA GLU A 410 -1.51 24.60 7.72
C GLU A 410 -2.82 24.19 8.40
N ASN A 411 -3.74 23.57 7.66
CA ASN A 411 -5.01 23.11 8.22
C ASN A 411 -4.85 22.04 9.31
N LEU A 412 -3.96 21.05 9.11
CA LEU A 412 -3.63 20.06 10.14
C LEU A 412 -3.11 20.73 11.41
N HIS A 413 -2.32 21.80 11.25
CA HIS A 413 -1.79 22.58 12.35
C HIS A 413 -2.87 23.45 13.04
N GLU A 414 -3.60 24.29 12.29
CA GLU A 414 -4.63 25.22 12.80
C GLU A 414 -5.78 24.48 13.52
N THR A 415 -6.13 23.29 13.04
CA THR A 415 -7.15 22.44 13.68
C THR A 415 -6.63 21.66 14.89
N ASN A 416 -5.35 21.79 15.21
CA ASN A 416 -4.67 21.00 16.24
C ASN A 416 -4.87 19.49 16.03
N TYR A 417 -4.85 19.03 14.77
CA TYR A 417 -5.26 17.67 14.41
C TYR A 417 -4.51 16.60 15.21
N PHE A 418 -3.18 16.64 15.21
CA PHE A 418 -2.36 15.62 15.91
C PHE A 418 -2.59 15.64 17.42
N LEU A 419 -2.73 16.83 18.03
CA LEU A 419 -3.05 16.97 19.44
C LEU A 419 -4.45 16.45 19.77
N SER A 420 -5.43 16.68 18.89
CA SER A 420 -6.79 16.15 19.00
C SER A 420 -6.80 14.62 18.92
N GLU A 421 -6.14 14.02 17.93
CA GLU A 421 -6.04 12.56 17.79
C GLU A 421 -5.32 11.92 18.98
N TRP A 422 -4.22 12.53 19.44
CA TRP A 422 -3.54 12.13 20.67
C TRP A 422 -4.48 12.16 21.88
N ASN A 423 -5.18 13.27 22.10
CA ASN A 423 -6.09 13.41 23.24
C ASN A 423 -7.28 12.46 23.19
N LYS A 424 -7.84 12.15 22.01
CA LYS A 424 -8.93 11.18 21.85
C LYS A 424 -8.51 9.80 22.36
N THR A 425 -7.33 9.34 21.99
CA THR A 425 -6.82 8.02 22.37
C THR A 425 -6.36 8.00 23.83
N VAL A 426 -5.65 9.04 24.28
CA VAL A 426 -5.10 9.10 25.65
C VAL A 426 -6.16 9.35 26.72
N LYS A 427 -7.32 9.94 26.37
CA LYS A 427 -8.43 10.17 27.32
C LYS A 427 -8.96 8.89 27.95
N TYR A 428 -8.83 7.75 27.27
CA TYR A 428 -9.31 6.45 27.76
C TYR A 428 -8.20 5.58 28.38
N SER A 429 -6.93 5.94 28.19
CA SER A 429 -5.78 5.23 28.77
C SER A 429 -5.42 5.81 30.15
N ASN A 430 -6.15 5.40 31.20
CA ASN A 430 -5.90 5.82 32.58
C ASN A 430 -4.70 5.11 33.26
N TYR A 431 -3.99 4.22 32.57
CA TYR A 431 -2.93 3.41 33.16
C TYR A 431 -1.53 3.88 32.72
N ALA A 432 -0.79 4.43 33.68
CA ALA A 432 0.63 4.75 33.66
C ALA A 432 1.17 5.50 32.42
N ARG A 433 1.13 6.84 32.46
CA ARG A 433 2.01 7.65 31.59
C ARG A 433 3.46 7.46 32.05
N ASN A 434 4.17 6.53 31.42
CA ASN A 434 5.63 6.43 31.51
C ASN A 434 6.25 7.76 31.03
N LYS A 435 7.53 7.99 31.38
CA LYS A 435 8.21 9.26 31.05
C LYS A 435 8.13 9.55 29.55
N GLN A 436 8.34 8.53 28.73
CA GLN A 436 8.35 8.61 27.27
C GLN A 436 7.00 9.05 26.69
N THR A 437 5.87 8.59 27.26
CA THR A 437 4.54 9.08 26.88
C THR A 437 4.36 10.55 27.22
N ARG A 438 4.90 11.01 28.37
CA ARG A 438 4.80 12.42 28.77
C ARG A 438 5.64 13.28 27.86
N ASP A 439 6.88 12.87 27.58
CA ASP A 439 7.78 13.54 26.66
C ASP A 439 7.14 13.65 25.26
N LEU A 440 6.51 12.57 24.76
CA LEU A 440 5.77 12.60 23.49
C LEU A 440 4.53 13.51 23.54
N GLN A 441 3.78 13.51 24.65
CA GLN A 441 2.64 14.40 24.83
C GLN A 441 3.08 15.87 24.83
N GLU A 442 4.17 16.20 25.54
CA GLU A 442 4.75 17.54 25.59
C GLU A 442 5.21 17.96 24.18
N ALA A 443 5.87 17.08 23.43
CA ALA A 443 6.28 17.35 22.06
C ALA A 443 5.10 17.65 21.12
N ILE A 444 4.00 16.89 21.23
CA ILE A 444 2.79 17.13 20.42
C ILE A 444 2.13 18.46 20.82
N GLN A 445 2.13 18.80 22.11
CA GLN A 445 1.61 20.08 22.61
C GLN A 445 2.47 21.27 22.15
N ASP A 446 3.79 21.13 22.22
CA ASP A 446 4.75 22.15 21.79
C ASP A 446 4.63 22.40 20.28
N TYR A 447 4.55 21.33 19.47
CA TYR A 447 4.34 21.45 18.03
C TYR A 447 3.01 22.16 17.70
N ALA A 448 1.94 21.86 18.44
CA ALA A 448 0.65 22.53 18.28
C ALA A 448 0.69 24.04 18.65
N GLY A 449 1.62 24.45 19.52
CA GLY A 449 1.80 25.84 19.93
C GLY A 449 2.81 26.65 19.11
N GLN A 450 3.48 26.03 18.14
CA GLN A 450 4.55 26.64 17.33
C GLN A 450 4.12 26.78 15.86
N ALA A 451 4.74 27.67 15.10
CA ALA A 451 4.46 27.77 13.66
C ALA A 451 4.74 26.42 12.94
N PRO A 452 3.92 26.02 11.94
CA PRO A 452 4.14 24.82 11.16
C PRO A 452 5.30 25.05 10.20
N THR A 453 6.52 24.82 10.69
CA THR A 453 7.76 24.92 9.91
C THR A 453 8.39 23.54 9.79
N LYS A 454 9.21 23.35 8.74
CA LYS A 454 9.94 22.08 8.55
C LYS A 454 10.76 21.71 9.78
N GLU A 455 11.44 22.69 10.38
CA GLU A 455 12.26 22.49 11.59
C GLU A 455 11.42 21.98 12.78
N ASN A 456 10.24 22.54 13.01
CA ASN A 456 9.38 22.10 14.12
C ASN A 456 8.77 20.72 13.85
N ALA A 457 8.43 20.43 12.59
CA ALA A 457 7.95 19.11 12.19
C ALA A 457 9.04 18.05 12.36
N GLU A 458 10.29 18.33 11.95
CA GLU A 458 11.43 17.43 12.13
C GLU A 458 11.74 17.15 13.60
N LYS A 459 11.59 18.14 14.49
CA LYS A 459 11.71 17.93 15.95
C LYS A 459 10.66 16.95 16.47
N LEU A 460 9.40 17.11 16.07
CA LEU A 460 8.33 16.18 16.47
C LEU A 460 8.54 14.78 15.87
N LEU A 461 8.93 14.70 14.59
CA LEU A 461 9.25 13.43 13.92
C LEU A 461 10.37 12.67 14.65
N ALA A 462 11.45 13.35 15.06
CA ALA A 462 12.53 12.71 15.81
C ALA A 462 12.07 12.12 17.15
N ILE A 463 11.13 12.80 17.84
CA ILE A 463 10.57 12.30 19.10
C ILE A 463 9.62 11.12 18.85
N LEU A 464 8.82 11.16 17.79
CA LEU A 464 7.96 10.05 17.37
C LEU A 464 8.80 8.82 16.99
N ASP A 465 9.86 9.00 16.20
CA ASP A 465 10.78 7.93 15.79
C ASP A 465 11.47 7.32 17.02
N GLY A 466 12.00 8.14 17.93
CA GLY A 466 12.58 7.66 19.19
C GLY A 466 11.57 6.98 20.13
N TRP A 467 10.27 7.28 20.00
CA TRP A 467 9.21 6.55 20.70
C TRP A 467 8.96 5.18 20.07
N LEU A 468 8.90 5.10 18.74
CA LEU A 468 8.64 3.88 17.97
C LEU A 468 9.79 2.87 18.03
N GLU A 469 11.02 3.32 18.28
CA GLU A 469 12.22 2.48 18.42
C GLU A 469 12.35 1.76 19.78
N GLN A 470 11.44 2.01 20.74
CA GLN A 470 11.46 1.33 22.04
C GLN A 470 11.12 -0.15 21.92
N GLU A 471 11.76 -0.99 22.76
CA GLU A 471 11.63 -2.45 22.72
C GLU A 471 10.17 -2.92 22.89
N ASP A 472 9.37 -2.21 23.68
CA ASP A 472 7.98 -2.51 23.97
C ASP A 472 6.96 -1.69 23.16
N ALA A 473 7.41 -0.79 22.27
CA ALA A 473 6.53 0.13 21.53
C ALA A 473 5.42 -0.59 20.77
N GLN A 474 5.74 -1.70 20.07
CA GLN A 474 4.75 -2.46 19.28
C GLN A 474 3.64 -3.10 20.12
N SER A 475 3.90 -3.33 21.41
CA SER A 475 2.91 -3.88 22.35
C SER A 475 2.03 -2.81 22.99
N ASP A 476 2.38 -1.54 22.80
CA ASP A 476 1.65 -0.41 23.34
C ASP A 476 0.39 -0.12 22.53
N MET A 477 -0.73 0.07 23.21
CA MET A 477 -2.02 0.39 22.58
C MET A 477 -2.01 1.69 21.76
N ARG A 478 -1.01 2.55 21.95
CA ARG A 478 -0.83 3.82 21.23
C ARG A 478 0.04 3.68 19.99
N PHE A 479 0.67 2.53 19.76
CA PHE A 479 1.58 2.33 18.63
C PHE A 479 0.98 2.78 17.30
N ASP A 480 -0.25 2.34 17.02
CA ASP A 480 -0.98 2.66 15.79
C ASP A 480 -1.20 4.16 15.61
N LEU A 481 -1.49 4.86 16.71
CA LEU A 481 -1.66 6.30 16.69
C LEU A 481 -0.33 7.04 16.49
N VAL A 482 0.74 6.60 17.16
CA VAL A 482 2.07 7.19 17.01
C VAL A 482 2.55 7.04 15.57
N VAL A 483 2.38 5.86 14.99
CA VAL A 483 2.66 5.61 13.57
C VAL A 483 1.81 6.53 12.69
N LEU A 484 0.50 6.63 12.93
CA LEU A 484 -0.39 7.50 12.15
C LEU A 484 0.06 8.97 12.17
N ILE A 485 0.35 9.52 13.36
CA ILE A 485 0.82 10.91 13.51
C ILE A 485 2.14 11.10 12.77
N ARG A 486 3.11 10.20 13.00
CA ARG A 486 4.44 10.25 12.39
C ARG A 486 4.37 10.25 10.87
N GLU A 487 3.60 9.33 10.30
CA GLU A 487 3.53 9.16 8.86
C GLU A 487 2.78 10.28 8.16
N GLN A 488 1.67 10.75 8.73
CA GLN A 488 0.95 11.89 8.17
C GLN A 488 1.77 13.18 8.26
N LEU A 489 2.48 13.39 9.36
CA LEU A 489 3.39 14.54 9.49
C LEU A 489 4.53 14.47 8.48
N GLN A 490 5.16 13.30 8.32
CA GLN A 490 6.23 13.10 7.35
C GLN A 490 5.75 13.33 5.91
N GLU A 491 4.58 12.81 5.55
CA GLU A 491 3.98 12.99 4.22
C GLU A 491 3.67 14.47 3.96
N ALA A 492 3.08 15.18 4.92
CA ALA A 492 2.81 16.61 4.81
C ALA A 492 4.10 17.43 4.58
N VAL A 493 5.17 17.11 5.31
CA VAL A 493 6.49 17.73 5.13
C VAL A 493 7.07 17.40 3.75
N ASN A 494 7.00 16.15 3.31
CA ASN A 494 7.54 15.71 2.03
C ASN A 494 6.82 16.35 0.84
N LEU A 495 5.50 16.48 0.89
CA LEU A 495 4.73 17.11 -0.19
C LEU A 495 4.96 18.63 -0.26
N THR A 496 5.24 19.25 0.89
CA THR A 496 5.50 20.69 0.98
C THR A 496 6.93 21.07 0.59
N TYR A 497 7.94 20.33 1.08
CA TYR A 497 9.36 20.69 0.94
C TYR A 497 10.21 19.66 0.21
N GLY A 498 9.63 18.53 -0.20
CA GLY A 498 10.34 17.52 -0.96
C GLY A 498 10.62 17.98 -2.40
N PRO A 499 11.54 17.28 -3.10
CA PRO A 499 11.79 17.56 -4.51
C PRO A 499 10.47 17.45 -5.28
N SER A 500 10.22 18.41 -6.16
CA SER A 500 9.00 18.41 -6.97
C SER A 500 8.92 17.11 -7.77
N ALA A 501 7.70 16.59 -8.00
CA ALA A 501 7.53 15.39 -8.82
C ALA A 501 8.17 15.52 -10.23
N GLU A 502 8.38 16.76 -10.70
CA GLU A 502 9.09 17.09 -11.94
C GLU A 502 10.63 16.96 -11.84
N GLU A 503 11.24 17.22 -10.69
CA GLU A 503 12.70 17.06 -10.50
C GLU A 503 13.12 15.58 -10.55
N ASN A 504 12.24 14.66 -10.14
CA ASN A 504 12.41 13.22 -10.34
C ASN A 504 12.26 12.75 -11.80
N HIS A 505 11.95 13.66 -12.75
CA HIS A 505 11.96 13.41 -14.19
C HIS A 505 13.14 14.08 -14.91
N SER A 506 14.01 14.79 -14.19
CA SER A 506 15.14 15.53 -14.76
C SER A 506 16.50 14.82 -14.65
N PHE A 507 16.52 13.48 -14.70
CA PHE A 507 17.74 12.75 -15.03
C PHE A 507 17.43 11.69 -16.09
N THR A 508 17.43 12.12 -17.36
CA THR A 508 18.14 11.53 -18.52
C THR A 508 17.55 12.12 -19.81
N VAL A 509 17.95 13.34 -20.16
CA VAL A 509 18.06 13.73 -21.58
C VAL A 509 19.55 13.74 -21.89
N ILE A 510 20.10 12.55 -22.14
CA ILE A 510 21.36 12.47 -22.88
C ILE A 510 20.97 12.78 -24.33
N ASN A 511 21.38 13.96 -24.79
CA ASN A 511 21.36 14.34 -26.20
C ASN A 511 21.94 13.19 -27.04
N ARG A 512 21.14 12.69 -27.98
CA ARG A 512 21.62 12.09 -29.21
C ARG A 512 21.20 12.96 -30.37
#